data_AF-A0A9D4FUU9-F1
#
_entry.id   AF-A0A9D4FUU9-F1
#
_cell.length_a   1.000
_cell.length_b   1.000
_cell.length_c   1.000
_cell.angle_alpha   90.00
_cell.angle_beta   90.00
_cell.angle_gamma   90.00
#
_symmetry.space_group_name_H-M   'P 1'
#
loop_
_entity.id
_entity.type
_entity.pdbx_description
1 polymer ?
#
loop_
_entity_poly.entity_id
_entity_poly.type
_entity_poly.pdbx_seq_one_letter_code
_entity_poly.pdbx_strand_id
1 'polypeptide(L)'
;MARLTCVGVIIFSVFGIIYSLSTGTLHCRGVKDEFAKISSQDLVPDLPTIDEGLSICSRGLTPRQATCCSKETEPVYAVASETYVMNNIRARNKFLKSVVTTHLQYYRETILELIQHTLNNTRAKLSEWYGIPTEEHRHIVNNLFLSFEDFLKSNHVLVEESVSKFFDNILPVIYKNVIYRDSKSWTPAHANCLMKHRSEITPQPFGKNPEEIAANLNNALGLSKSYLEALAVILETINNTDNLALENECKNAVVRLQYCSHCRGFIDVKPCNGFCLNVMRGCLSNMAELGSEWNNIITSIEGMVREMSDKSLGDAFKKLSIGITDAIFHAVTTERNFNKS
;
A
#
# COMPACT_ATOMS: atom_id res chain seq x y z
N MET A 1 49.20 23.25 56.84
CA MET A 1 49.60 23.86 55.55
C MET A 1 49.11 23.10 54.30
N ALA A 2 48.22 22.10 54.38
CA ALA A 2 47.74 21.34 53.21
C ALA A 2 46.32 21.70 52.71
N ARG A 3 45.59 22.62 53.37
CA ARG A 3 44.23 23.02 52.97
C ARG A 3 44.15 24.28 52.08
N LEU A 4 45.20 25.11 52.06
CA LEU A 4 45.25 26.28 51.17
C LEU A 4 45.65 25.94 49.71
N THR A 5 46.34 24.83 49.49
CA THR A 5 46.81 24.42 48.14
C THR A 5 45.69 23.84 47.28
N CYS A 6 44.71 23.12 47.85
CA CYS A 6 43.56 22.59 47.09
C CYS A 6 42.61 23.69 46.60
N VAL A 7 42.37 24.73 47.41
CA VAL A 7 41.48 25.83 47.04
C VAL A 7 42.09 26.69 45.92
N GLY A 8 43.41 26.93 45.96
CA GLY A 8 44.13 27.60 44.88
C GLY A 8 44.09 26.85 43.55
N VAL A 9 44.24 25.52 43.57
CA VAL A 9 44.21 24.69 42.34
C VAL A 9 42.81 24.63 41.74
N ILE A 10 41.75 24.56 42.55
CA ILE A 10 40.36 24.56 42.06
C ILE A 10 39.99 25.94 41.48
N ILE A 11 40.43 27.03 42.12
CA ILE A 11 40.20 28.39 41.59
C ILE A 11 40.98 28.59 40.29
N PHE A 12 42.25 28.16 40.19
CA PHE A 12 43.01 28.26 38.93
C PHE A 12 42.48 27.35 37.82
N SER A 13 41.94 26.15 38.13
CA SER A 13 41.30 25.30 37.12
C SER A 13 39.95 25.85 36.66
N VAL A 14 39.16 26.42 37.57
CA VAL A 14 37.88 27.05 37.23
C VAL A 14 38.11 28.35 36.46
N PHE A 15 39.07 29.19 36.88
CA PHE A 15 39.47 30.36 36.11
C PHE A 15 40.15 30.00 34.79
N GLY A 16 40.94 28.91 34.71
CA GLY A 16 41.55 28.44 33.46
C GLY A 16 40.52 27.90 32.47
N ILE A 17 39.46 27.22 32.95
CA ILE A 17 38.31 26.78 32.14
C ILE A 17 37.45 27.99 31.74
N ILE A 18 37.22 28.96 32.63
CA ILE A 18 36.49 30.19 32.33
C ILE A 18 37.27 31.10 31.37
N TYR A 19 38.60 31.17 31.49
CA TYR A 19 39.46 31.97 30.60
C TYR A 19 39.55 31.32 29.21
N SER A 20 39.67 29.99 29.12
CA SER A 20 39.60 29.28 27.83
C SER A 20 38.20 29.32 27.19
N LEU A 21 37.12 29.40 27.99
CA LEU A 21 35.77 29.73 27.52
C LEU A 21 35.60 31.21 27.14
N SER A 22 36.43 32.11 27.68
CA SER A 22 36.38 33.57 27.44
C SER A 22 37.31 34.03 26.31
N THR A 23 38.31 33.24 25.92
CA THR A 23 39.30 33.60 24.87
C THR A 23 39.50 32.48 23.85
N GLY A 24 38.47 31.66 23.59
CA GLY A 24 38.42 30.83 22.41
C GLY A 24 38.22 31.72 21.18
N THR A 25 39.30 32.08 20.50
CA THR A 25 39.20 32.68 19.16
C THR A 25 38.38 31.74 18.29
N LEU A 26 37.19 32.17 17.88
CA LEU A 26 36.33 31.44 16.95
C LEU A 26 37.10 31.25 15.64
N HIS A 27 37.21 30.02 15.15
CA HIS A 27 37.89 29.70 13.90
C HIS A 27 36.89 29.09 12.90
N CYS A 28 36.69 29.76 11.76
CA CYS A 28 35.70 29.33 10.76
C CYS A 28 36.21 28.28 9.77
N ARG A 29 37.50 27.90 9.84
CA ARG A 29 38.10 26.90 8.95
C ARG A 29 37.36 25.55 9.01
N GLY A 30 37.11 25.02 10.21
CA GLY A 30 36.37 23.76 10.34
C GLY A 30 34.93 23.84 9.83
N VAL A 31 34.31 25.02 9.95
CA VAL A 31 32.97 25.28 9.39
C VAL A 31 33.01 25.29 7.87
N LYS A 32 34.06 25.87 7.25
CA LYS A 32 34.28 25.80 5.80
C LYS A 32 34.39 24.37 5.31
N ASP A 33 35.22 23.57 5.97
CA ASP A 33 35.46 22.17 5.60
C ASP A 33 34.17 21.33 5.68
N GLU A 34 33.35 21.55 6.70
CA GLU A 34 32.07 20.85 6.85
C GLU A 34 31.02 21.35 5.86
N PHE A 35 30.95 22.67 5.63
CA PHE A 35 30.04 23.28 4.66
C PHE A 35 30.36 22.85 3.23
N ALA A 36 31.63 22.61 2.90
CA ALA A 36 32.08 22.11 1.61
C ALA A 36 31.42 20.78 1.21
N LYS A 37 30.91 20.00 2.18
CA LYS A 37 30.18 18.74 1.91
C LYS A 37 28.78 18.97 1.35
N ILE A 38 28.20 20.16 1.55
CA ILE A 38 26.82 20.47 1.16
C ILE A 38 26.72 21.63 0.16
N SER A 39 27.73 22.52 0.05
CA SER A 39 27.77 23.62 -0.92
C SER A 39 29.18 24.24 -1.04
N SER A 40 29.32 25.34 -1.78
CA SER A 40 30.60 26.05 -1.91
C SER A 40 31.04 26.69 -0.59
N GLN A 41 32.24 26.34 -0.13
CA GLN A 41 32.88 26.90 1.07
C GLN A 41 33.09 28.43 1.02
N ASP A 42 33.04 29.05 -0.17
CA ASP A 42 33.22 30.50 -0.35
C ASP A 42 32.08 31.31 0.28
N LEU A 43 30.93 30.67 0.52
CA LEU A 43 29.80 31.27 1.22
C LEU A 43 30.03 31.41 2.72
N VAL A 44 31.02 30.70 3.28
CA VAL A 44 31.40 30.79 4.68
C VAL A 44 32.51 31.84 4.82
N PRO A 45 32.41 32.79 5.76
CA PRO A 45 33.46 33.78 6.01
C PRO A 45 34.81 33.15 6.41
N ASP A 46 35.92 33.74 5.94
CA ASP A 46 37.28 33.33 6.35
C ASP A 46 37.55 33.59 7.84
N LEU A 47 37.01 34.70 8.35
CA LEU A 47 37.14 35.14 9.73
C LEU A 47 35.75 35.32 10.34
N PRO A 48 35.60 35.14 11.66
CA PRO A 48 34.33 35.36 12.33
C PRO A 48 33.81 36.77 12.10
N THR A 49 32.54 36.87 11.72
CA THR A 49 31.85 38.15 11.48
C THR A 49 30.80 38.40 12.55
N ILE A 50 30.39 39.65 12.71
CA ILE A 50 29.16 39.98 13.44
C ILE A 50 28.09 40.17 12.36
N ASP A 51 27.19 39.20 12.21
CA ASP A 51 26.14 39.24 11.19
C ASP A 51 24.76 39.37 11.87
N GLU A 52 24.12 40.53 11.70
CA GLU A 52 22.77 40.83 12.20
C GLU A 52 21.66 40.27 11.28
N GLY A 53 22.02 39.74 10.10
CA GLY A 53 21.12 39.20 9.10
C GLY A 53 20.72 37.73 9.31
N LEU A 54 21.21 37.07 10.37
CA LEU A 54 20.84 35.70 10.69
C LEU A 54 19.41 35.61 11.23
N SER A 55 18.57 34.85 10.54
CA SER A 55 17.13 34.71 10.83
C SER A 55 16.82 33.46 11.66
N ILE A 56 17.61 32.39 11.49
CA ILE A 56 17.34 31.09 12.11
C ILE A 56 18.26 30.86 13.32
N CYS A 57 19.57 31.06 13.14
CA CYS A 57 20.61 30.74 14.12
C CYS A 57 20.87 31.86 15.14
N SER A 58 20.27 33.04 14.96
CA SER A 58 20.40 34.18 15.87
C SER A 58 19.88 33.93 17.28
N ARG A 59 18.86 33.06 17.46
CA ARG A 59 18.28 32.73 18.78
C ARG A 59 19.26 32.10 19.78
N GLY A 60 20.40 31.59 19.30
CA GLY A 60 21.46 31.01 20.14
C GLY A 60 22.69 31.90 20.31
N LEU A 61 22.67 33.13 19.76
CA LEU A 61 23.77 34.09 19.81
C LEU A 61 23.40 35.25 20.74
N THR A 62 24.35 35.72 21.55
CA THR A 62 24.18 37.01 22.24
C THR A 62 24.36 38.17 21.25
N PRO A 63 23.77 39.35 21.49
CA PRO A 63 24.01 40.52 20.65
C PRO A 63 25.51 40.76 20.47
N ARG A 64 25.96 40.95 19.21
CA ARG A 64 27.38 41.16 18.83
C ARG A 64 28.31 39.97 19.02
N GLN A 65 27.79 38.75 19.18
CA GLN A 65 28.62 37.54 19.16
C GLN A 65 29.12 37.26 17.73
N ALA A 66 30.41 36.95 17.60
CA ALA A 66 30.98 36.57 16.32
C ALA A 66 30.46 35.19 15.86
N THR A 67 30.23 35.04 14.56
CA THR A 67 29.66 33.85 13.91
C THR A 67 30.45 33.49 12.65
N CYS A 68 30.41 32.22 12.26
CA CYS A 68 30.96 31.70 11.00
C CYS A 68 29.88 31.49 9.93
N CYS A 69 28.68 32.03 10.14
CA CYS A 69 27.56 31.96 9.19
C CYS A 69 27.15 33.36 8.76
N SER A 70 26.68 33.46 7.52
CA SER A 70 26.06 34.65 6.95
C SER A 70 24.63 34.38 6.46
N LYS A 71 23.93 35.43 6.02
CA LYS A 71 22.62 35.34 5.35
C LYS A 71 22.61 34.44 4.11
N GLU A 72 23.77 34.20 3.47
CA GLU A 72 23.91 33.28 2.33
C GLU A 72 24.08 31.81 2.78
N THR A 73 24.64 31.57 3.97
CA THR A 73 24.83 30.21 4.50
C THR A 73 23.55 29.59 5.04
N GLU A 74 22.68 30.38 5.70
CA GLU A 74 21.44 29.86 6.32
C GLU A 74 20.51 29.16 5.32
N PRO A 75 20.23 29.71 4.11
CA PRO A 75 19.39 29.03 3.12
C PRO A 75 19.96 27.68 2.66
N VAL A 76 21.29 27.56 2.54
CA VAL A 76 21.94 26.30 2.20
C VAL A 76 21.75 25.27 3.31
N TYR A 77 21.97 25.67 4.57
CA TYR A 77 21.70 24.81 5.72
C TYR A 77 20.22 24.41 5.82
N ALA A 78 19.29 25.29 5.45
CA ALA A 78 17.86 24.99 5.39
C ALA A 78 17.56 23.86 4.40
N VAL A 79 18.05 23.97 3.16
CA VAL A 79 17.87 22.93 2.14
C VAL A 79 18.53 21.60 2.57
N ALA A 80 19.74 21.65 3.12
CA ALA A 80 20.45 20.45 3.58
C ALA A 80 19.71 19.76 4.75
N SER A 81 19.19 20.54 5.70
CA SER A 81 18.42 20.06 6.85
C SER A 81 17.11 19.40 6.44
N GLU A 82 16.38 20.05 5.55
CA GLU A 82 15.12 19.52 4.99
C GLU A 82 15.39 18.22 4.23
N THR A 83 16.42 18.20 3.38
CA THR A 83 16.83 17.01 2.63
C THR A 83 17.20 15.85 3.56
N TYR A 84 17.91 16.13 4.66
CA TYR A 84 18.25 15.12 5.66
C TYR A 84 17.01 14.46 6.27
N VAL A 85 16.02 15.26 6.69
CA VAL A 85 14.77 14.73 7.29
C VAL A 85 13.98 13.95 6.25
N MET A 86 13.76 14.51 5.07
CA MET A 86 12.99 13.87 4.01
C MET A 86 13.62 12.56 3.53
N ASN A 87 14.96 12.49 3.43
CA ASN A 87 15.65 11.25 3.08
C ASN A 87 15.50 10.17 4.16
N ASN A 88 15.50 10.54 5.43
CA ASN A 88 15.25 9.60 6.52
C ASN A 88 13.82 9.04 6.49
N ILE A 89 12.82 9.90 6.25
CA ILE A 89 11.42 9.48 6.09
C ILE A 89 11.31 8.48 4.93
N ARG A 90 11.80 8.86 3.74
CA ARG A 90 11.77 8.00 2.54
C ARG A 90 12.53 6.70 2.74
N ALA A 91 13.67 6.72 3.42
CA ALA A 91 14.43 5.51 3.71
C ALA A 91 13.66 4.52 4.58
N ARG A 92 12.88 5.01 5.57
CA ARG A 92 12.01 4.17 6.40
C ARG A 92 10.82 3.64 5.62
N ASN A 93 10.20 4.48 4.81
CA ASN A 93 9.06 4.10 3.96
C ASN A 93 9.44 3.12 2.86
N LYS A 94 10.67 3.17 2.33
CA LYS A 94 11.14 2.31 1.24
C LYS A 94 10.91 0.82 1.51
N PHE A 95 11.21 0.36 2.73
CA PHE A 95 11.02 -1.04 3.10
C PHE A 95 9.53 -1.40 3.11
N LEU A 96 8.71 -0.61 3.79
CA LEU A 96 7.28 -0.83 3.91
C LEU A 96 6.59 -0.82 2.53
N LYS A 97 6.93 0.16 1.69
CA LYS A 97 6.47 0.26 0.31
C LYS A 97 6.82 -0.98 -0.49
N SER A 98 8.07 -1.46 -0.40
CA SER A 98 8.50 -2.66 -1.09
C SER A 98 7.67 -3.88 -0.68
N VAL A 99 7.46 -4.09 0.62
CA VAL A 99 6.68 -5.22 1.13
C VAL A 99 5.25 -5.18 0.60
N VAL A 100 4.57 -4.04 0.72
CA VAL A 100 3.18 -3.88 0.29
C VAL A 100 3.04 -4.03 -1.22
N THR A 101 3.92 -3.40 -2.01
CA THR A 101 3.90 -3.50 -3.48
C THR A 101 4.14 -4.94 -3.95
N THR A 102 5.14 -5.62 -3.40
CA THR A 102 5.43 -7.01 -3.77
C THR A 102 4.25 -7.92 -3.42
N HIS A 103 3.68 -7.78 -2.23
CA HIS A 103 2.55 -8.61 -1.81
C HIS A 103 1.29 -8.35 -2.64
N LEU A 104 0.97 -7.09 -2.92
CA LEU A 104 -0.17 -6.71 -3.76
C LEU A 104 -0.04 -7.28 -5.17
N GLN A 105 1.16 -7.24 -5.77
CA GLN A 105 1.40 -7.83 -7.08
C GLN A 105 1.25 -9.35 -7.06
N TYR A 106 1.90 -10.01 -6.10
CA TYR A 106 1.84 -11.46 -5.92
C TYR A 106 0.40 -11.96 -5.75
N TYR A 107 -0.39 -11.28 -4.92
CA TYR A 107 -1.76 -11.67 -4.68
C TYR A 107 -2.65 -11.49 -5.91
N ARG A 108 -2.47 -10.40 -6.67
CA ARG A 108 -3.16 -10.21 -7.97
C ARG A 108 -2.85 -11.31 -8.96
N GLU A 109 -1.57 -11.66 -9.13
CA GLU A 109 -1.15 -12.73 -10.03
C GLU A 109 -1.76 -14.08 -9.62
N THR A 110 -1.73 -14.39 -8.32
CA THR A 110 -2.32 -15.62 -7.77
C THR A 110 -3.82 -15.75 -8.08
N ILE A 111 -4.58 -14.65 -7.97
CA ILE A 111 -6.01 -14.66 -8.30
C ILE A 111 -6.23 -14.92 -9.80
N LEU A 112 -5.46 -14.25 -10.66
CA LEU A 112 -5.59 -14.41 -12.11
C LEU A 112 -5.22 -15.83 -12.55
N GLU A 113 -4.17 -16.41 -11.97
CA GLU A 113 -3.80 -17.81 -12.22
C GLU A 113 -4.92 -18.77 -11.80
N LEU A 114 -5.54 -18.56 -10.64
CA LEU A 114 -6.65 -19.37 -10.16
C LEU A 114 -7.88 -19.28 -11.08
N ILE A 115 -8.23 -18.07 -11.53
CA ILE A 115 -9.32 -17.83 -12.49
C ILE A 115 -9.02 -18.59 -13.79
N GLN A 116 -7.83 -18.42 -14.35
CA GLN A 116 -7.43 -19.04 -15.61
C GLN A 116 -7.38 -20.57 -15.52
N HIS A 117 -6.87 -21.10 -14.41
CA HIS A 117 -6.84 -22.55 -14.15
C HIS A 117 -8.27 -23.12 -14.09
N THR A 118 -9.16 -22.47 -13.36
CA THR A 118 -10.55 -22.93 -13.20
C THR A 118 -11.34 -22.81 -14.51
N LEU A 119 -11.09 -21.77 -15.29
CA LEU A 119 -11.62 -21.61 -16.65
C LEU A 119 -11.25 -22.80 -17.53
N ASN A 120 -9.95 -23.11 -17.62
CA ASN A 120 -9.44 -24.19 -18.44
C ASN A 120 -10.00 -25.56 -18.01
N ASN A 121 -10.02 -25.81 -16.69
CA ASN A 121 -10.59 -27.03 -16.13
C ASN A 121 -12.10 -27.16 -16.44
N THR A 122 -12.86 -26.06 -16.34
CA THR A 122 -14.30 -26.06 -16.67
C THR A 122 -14.54 -26.40 -18.13
N ARG A 123 -13.76 -25.80 -19.05
CA ARG A 123 -13.85 -26.11 -20.49
C ARG A 123 -13.47 -27.56 -20.79
N ALA A 124 -12.39 -28.06 -20.18
CA ALA A 124 -11.95 -29.44 -20.34
C ALA A 124 -13.05 -30.42 -19.89
N LYS A 125 -13.63 -30.23 -18.70
CA LYS A 125 -14.73 -31.07 -18.21
C LYS A 125 -15.96 -31.07 -19.13
N LEU A 126 -16.38 -29.90 -19.62
CA LEU A 126 -17.52 -29.82 -20.55
C LEU A 126 -17.30 -30.64 -21.82
N SER A 127 -16.09 -30.63 -22.37
CA SER A 127 -15.77 -31.40 -23.57
C SER A 127 -15.46 -32.87 -23.29
N GLU A 128 -14.63 -33.17 -22.30
CA GLU A 128 -14.15 -34.52 -22.01
C GLU A 128 -15.21 -35.39 -21.32
N TRP A 129 -15.96 -34.84 -20.36
CA TRP A 129 -16.89 -35.63 -19.55
C TRP A 129 -18.30 -35.63 -20.11
N TYR A 130 -18.73 -34.51 -20.70
CA TYR A 130 -20.09 -34.36 -21.24
C TYR A 130 -20.15 -34.40 -22.77
N GLY A 131 -19.01 -34.48 -23.47
CA GLY A 131 -18.96 -34.58 -24.93
C GLY A 131 -19.42 -33.32 -25.66
N ILE A 132 -19.45 -32.16 -24.99
CA ILE A 132 -19.94 -30.91 -25.58
C ILE A 132 -18.84 -30.31 -26.47
N PRO A 133 -19.12 -30.00 -27.76
CA PRO A 133 -18.13 -29.39 -28.64
C PRO A 133 -17.61 -28.05 -28.08
N THR A 134 -16.29 -27.86 -28.11
CA THR A 134 -15.62 -26.66 -27.56
C THR A 134 -16.20 -25.35 -28.10
N GLU A 135 -16.56 -25.30 -29.38
CA GLU A 135 -17.11 -24.10 -30.01
C GLU A 135 -18.48 -23.70 -29.46
N GLU A 136 -19.25 -24.64 -28.88
CA GLU A 136 -20.57 -24.35 -28.32
C GLU A 136 -20.51 -23.76 -26.90
N HIS A 137 -19.42 -23.98 -26.15
CA HIS A 137 -19.31 -23.50 -24.76
C HIS A 137 -18.18 -22.52 -24.50
N ARG A 138 -17.14 -22.45 -25.35
CA ARG A 138 -15.95 -21.62 -25.12
C ARG A 138 -16.28 -20.18 -24.75
N HIS A 139 -17.14 -19.52 -25.52
CA HIS A 139 -17.48 -18.12 -25.29
C HIS A 139 -18.31 -17.93 -24.01
N ILE A 140 -19.18 -18.88 -23.69
CA ILE A 140 -20.02 -18.85 -22.48
C ILE A 140 -19.14 -18.93 -21.24
N VAL A 141 -18.20 -19.88 -21.21
CA VAL A 141 -17.26 -20.05 -20.11
C VAL A 141 -16.33 -18.85 -20.00
N ASN A 142 -15.72 -18.41 -21.11
CA ASN A 142 -14.83 -17.25 -21.09
C ASN A 142 -15.52 -16.00 -20.55
N ASN A 143 -16.76 -15.73 -20.97
CA ASN A 143 -17.52 -14.57 -20.49
C ASN A 143 -17.76 -14.61 -18.97
N LEU A 144 -18.04 -15.79 -18.41
CA LEU A 144 -18.18 -15.94 -16.96
C LEU A 144 -16.88 -15.57 -16.23
N PHE A 145 -15.75 -16.15 -16.63
CA PHE A 145 -14.49 -15.92 -15.93
C PHE A 145 -13.92 -14.51 -16.13
N LEU A 146 -14.10 -13.92 -17.31
CA LEU A 146 -13.81 -12.50 -17.56
C LEU A 146 -14.62 -11.58 -16.64
N SER A 147 -15.89 -11.91 -16.37
CA SER A 147 -16.70 -11.13 -15.42
C SER A 147 -16.10 -11.11 -14.01
N PHE A 148 -15.44 -12.19 -13.57
CA PHE A 148 -14.77 -12.23 -12.27
C PHE A 148 -13.52 -11.37 -12.25
N GLU A 149 -12.74 -11.34 -13.34
CA GLU A 149 -11.61 -10.41 -13.48
C GLU A 149 -12.07 -8.95 -13.47
N ASP A 150 -13.17 -8.64 -14.16
CA ASP A 150 -13.71 -7.29 -14.24
C ASP A 150 -14.35 -6.85 -12.92
N PHE A 151 -14.94 -7.78 -12.16
CA PHE A 151 -15.42 -7.54 -10.80
C PHE A 151 -14.29 -7.10 -9.86
N LEU A 152 -13.11 -7.73 -9.96
CA LEU A 152 -11.95 -7.37 -9.14
C LEU A 152 -11.39 -5.98 -9.47
N LYS A 153 -11.66 -5.45 -10.67
CA LYS A 153 -11.19 -4.14 -11.15
C LYS A 153 -12.23 -3.03 -11.00
N SER A 154 -13.52 -3.36 -11.00
CA SER A 154 -14.62 -2.37 -11.10
C SER A 154 -15.84 -2.76 -10.26
N ASN A 155 -16.65 -1.77 -9.86
CA ASN A 155 -17.89 -1.97 -9.10
C ASN A 155 -19.14 -2.16 -9.99
N HIS A 156 -18.97 -2.26 -11.31
CA HIS A 156 -20.09 -2.30 -12.26
C HIS A 156 -20.55 -3.71 -12.62
N VAL A 157 -19.86 -4.74 -12.14
CA VAL A 157 -20.19 -6.14 -12.42
C VAL A 157 -20.87 -6.74 -11.20
N LEU A 158 -21.99 -7.44 -11.41
CA LEU A 158 -22.65 -8.23 -10.39
C LEU A 158 -22.34 -9.71 -10.62
N VAL A 159 -21.77 -10.37 -9.61
CA VAL A 159 -21.39 -11.79 -9.68
C VAL A 159 -22.64 -12.66 -9.90
N GLU A 160 -23.72 -12.33 -9.22
CA GLU A 160 -25.01 -13.04 -9.34
C GLU A 160 -25.57 -13.00 -10.77
N GLU A 161 -25.61 -11.82 -11.39
CA GLU A 161 -26.05 -11.67 -12.78
C GLU A 161 -25.15 -12.43 -13.75
N SER A 162 -23.84 -12.40 -13.52
CA SER A 162 -22.86 -13.08 -14.37
C SER A 162 -23.03 -14.61 -14.29
N VAL A 163 -23.25 -15.15 -13.09
CA VAL A 163 -23.54 -16.57 -12.88
C VAL A 163 -24.91 -16.95 -13.48
N SER A 164 -25.96 -16.15 -13.26
CA SER A 164 -27.28 -16.40 -13.87
C SER A 164 -27.18 -16.43 -15.39
N LYS A 165 -26.53 -15.43 -15.99
CA LYS A 165 -26.31 -15.36 -17.44
C LYS A 165 -25.53 -16.55 -17.96
N PHE A 166 -24.52 -17.04 -17.24
CA PHE A 166 -23.83 -18.28 -17.60
C PHE A 166 -24.82 -19.46 -17.68
N PHE A 167 -25.67 -19.63 -16.67
CA PHE A 167 -26.65 -20.72 -16.65
C PHE A 167 -27.74 -20.57 -17.71
N ASP A 168 -28.18 -19.35 -18.02
CA ASP A 168 -29.12 -19.08 -19.12
C ASP A 168 -28.53 -19.51 -20.47
N ASN A 169 -27.25 -19.21 -20.70
CA ASN A 169 -26.59 -19.49 -21.97
C ASN A 169 -26.14 -20.96 -22.10
N ILE A 170 -25.78 -21.63 -21.01
CA ILE A 170 -25.30 -23.02 -21.04
C ILE A 170 -26.45 -24.04 -21.12
N LEU A 171 -27.66 -23.70 -20.65
CA LEU A 171 -28.81 -24.62 -20.66
C LEU A 171 -29.12 -25.15 -22.06
N PRO A 172 -29.28 -24.33 -23.12
CA PRO A 172 -29.53 -24.83 -24.47
C PRO A 172 -28.45 -25.80 -24.97
N VAL A 173 -27.18 -25.52 -24.64
CA VAL A 173 -26.02 -26.32 -25.05
C VAL A 173 -26.05 -27.69 -24.38
N ILE A 174 -26.30 -27.72 -23.07
CA ILE A 174 -26.46 -28.98 -22.31
C ILE A 174 -27.67 -29.74 -22.83
N TYR A 175 -28.80 -29.05 -23.04
CA TYR A 175 -30.03 -29.67 -23.50
C TYR A 175 -29.84 -30.36 -24.85
N LYS A 176 -29.27 -29.65 -25.84
CA LYS A 176 -29.01 -30.20 -27.17
C LYS A 176 -28.06 -31.40 -27.14
N ASN A 177 -26.91 -31.27 -26.47
CA ASN A 177 -25.81 -32.22 -26.60
C ASN A 177 -25.89 -33.40 -25.62
N VAL A 178 -26.50 -33.22 -24.45
CA VAL A 178 -26.46 -34.21 -23.36
C VAL A 178 -27.80 -34.89 -23.12
N ILE A 179 -28.88 -34.10 -23.17
CA ILE A 179 -30.25 -34.47 -22.80
C ILE A 179 -31.01 -34.97 -24.04
N TYR A 180 -31.29 -34.08 -25.00
CA TYR A 180 -32.13 -34.37 -26.17
C TYR A 180 -31.48 -35.34 -27.18
N ARG A 181 -30.20 -35.17 -27.48
CA ARG A 181 -29.36 -36.01 -28.36
C ARG A 181 -29.85 -36.22 -29.81
N ASP A 182 -31.03 -35.73 -30.21
CA ASP A 182 -31.49 -35.72 -31.61
C ASP A 182 -31.19 -34.36 -32.27
N SER A 183 -30.27 -34.35 -33.23
CA SER A 183 -29.85 -33.10 -33.88
C SER A 183 -30.76 -32.67 -35.03
N LYS A 184 -31.71 -33.51 -35.48
CA LYS A 184 -32.45 -33.25 -36.73
C LYS A 184 -33.53 -32.17 -36.61
N SER A 185 -34.08 -31.96 -35.41
CA SER A 185 -35.16 -31.00 -35.14
C SER A 185 -34.68 -29.76 -34.37
N TRP A 186 -33.41 -29.70 -33.96
CA TRP A 186 -32.89 -28.60 -33.16
C TRP A 186 -32.80 -27.31 -34.00
N THR A 187 -33.29 -26.20 -33.45
CA THR A 187 -33.30 -24.90 -34.15
C THR A 187 -32.83 -23.79 -33.20
N PRO A 188 -32.35 -22.65 -33.72
CA PRO A 188 -32.03 -21.49 -32.90
C PRO A 188 -33.20 -20.97 -32.06
N ALA A 189 -34.45 -21.17 -32.52
CA ALA A 189 -35.64 -20.79 -31.77
C ALA A 189 -35.80 -21.62 -30.48
N HIS A 190 -35.51 -22.93 -30.53
CA HIS A 190 -35.48 -23.78 -29.34
C HIS A 190 -34.43 -23.30 -28.34
N ALA A 191 -33.22 -22.97 -28.82
CA ALA A 191 -32.15 -22.46 -27.97
C ALA A 191 -32.52 -21.14 -27.27
N ASN A 192 -33.06 -20.19 -28.03
CA ASN A 192 -33.49 -18.90 -27.49
C ASN A 192 -34.63 -19.03 -26.48
N CYS A 193 -35.57 -19.97 -26.71
CA CYS A 193 -36.66 -20.24 -25.78
C CYS A 193 -36.12 -20.74 -24.43
N LEU A 194 -35.28 -21.78 -24.44
CA LEU A 194 -34.68 -22.34 -23.23
C LEU A 194 -33.83 -21.31 -22.47
N MET A 195 -33.05 -20.50 -23.20
CA MET A 195 -32.25 -19.43 -22.60
C MET A 195 -33.13 -18.38 -21.91
N LYS A 196 -34.15 -17.88 -22.60
CA LYS A 196 -34.99 -16.77 -22.11
C LYS A 196 -35.87 -17.18 -20.93
N HIS A 197 -36.37 -18.41 -20.94
CA HIS A 197 -37.32 -18.90 -19.94
C HIS A 197 -36.67 -19.80 -18.88
N ARG A 198 -35.32 -19.90 -18.83
CA ARG A 198 -34.60 -20.80 -17.90
C ARG A 198 -35.10 -20.69 -16.45
N SER A 199 -35.28 -19.47 -15.96
CA SER A 199 -35.75 -19.18 -14.59
C SER A 199 -37.23 -19.51 -14.36
N GLU A 200 -38.04 -19.65 -15.41
CA GLU A 200 -39.47 -19.97 -15.35
C GLU A 200 -39.73 -21.49 -15.41
N ILE A 201 -38.76 -22.27 -15.88
CA ILE A 201 -38.89 -23.73 -16.00
C ILE A 201 -39.01 -24.37 -14.61
N THR A 202 -40.06 -25.17 -14.43
CA THR A 202 -40.34 -25.90 -13.17
C THR A 202 -40.43 -27.40 -13.41
N PRO A 203 -39.70 -28.24 -12.66
CA PRO A 203 -38.66 -27.89 -11.69
C PRO A 203 -37.46 -27.16 -12.31
N GLN A 204 -36.74 -26.35 -11.50
CA GLN A 204 -35.57 -25.59 -11.95
C GLN A 204 -34.51 -26.52 -12.56
N PRO A 205 -34.06 -26.28 -13.81
CA PRO A 205 -33.16 -27.20 -14.53
C PRO A 205 -31.88 -27.54 -13.75
N PHE A 206 -31.28 -26.54 -13.10
CA PHE A 206 -30.02 -26.69 -12.36
C PHE A 206 -30.20 -26.80 -10.84
N GLY A 207 -31.44 -26.90 -10.36
CA GLY A 207 -31.74 -26.86 -8.93
C GLY A 207 -31.26 -25.55 -8.29
N LYS A 208 -30.70 -25.64 -7.08
CA LYS A 208 -30.18 -24.49 -6.31
C LYS A 208 -28.74 -24.08 -6.66
N ASN A 209 -28.06 -24.85 -7.52
CA ASN A 209 -26.65 -24.64 -7.82
C ASN A 209 -26.33 -23.21 -8.29
N PRO A 210 -27.11 -22.56 -9.18
CA PRO A 210 -26.80 -21.19 -9.60
C PRO A 210 -26.73 -20.18 -8.44
N GLU A 211 -27.70 -20.24 -7.53
CA GLU A 211 -27.79 -19.35 -6.36
C GLU A 211 -26.65 -19.61 -5.37
N GLU A 212 -26.38 -20.89 -5.07
CA GLU A 212 -25.31 -21.29 -4.15
C GLU A 212 -23.92 -20.93 -4.69
N ILE A 213 -23.69 -21.10 -6.00
CA ILE A 213 -22.45 -20.70 -6.67
C ILE A 213 -22.28 -19.18 -6.62
N ALA A 214 -23.33 -18.43 -6.98
CA ALA A 214 -23.32 -16.97 -6.96
C ALA A 214 -22.99 -16.44 -5.56
N ALA A 215 -23.66 -16.94 -4.51
CA ALA A 215 -23.44 -16.50 -3.14
C ALA A 215 -22.00 -16.78 -2.66
N ASN A 216 -21.47 -17.99 -2.92
CA ASN A 216 -20.11 -18.35 -2.53
C ASN A 216 -19.06 -17.49 -3.24
N LEU A 217 -19.22 -17.27 -4.54
CA LEU A 217 -18.29 -16.46 -5.33
C LEU A 217 -18.36 -14.99 -4.95
N ASN A 218 -19.56 -14.43 -4.76
CA ASN A 218 -19.73 -13.03 -4.41
C ASN A 218 -19.04 -12.71 -3.08
N ASN A 219 -19.13 -13.62 -2.10
CA ASN A 219 -18.43 -13.49 -0.83
C ASN A 219 -16.91 -13.51 -1.01
N ALA A 220 -16.37 -14.57 -1.63
CA ALA A 220 -14.92 -14.76 -1.74
C ALA A 220 -14.25 -13.72 -2.65
N LEU A 221 -14.86 -13.38 -3.78
CA LEU A 221 -14.38 -12.32 -4.66
C LEU A 221 -14.51 -10.94 -4.00
N GLY A 222 -15.60 -10.69 -3.30
CA GLY A 222 -15.81 -9.44 -2.55
C GLY A 222 -14.72 -9.22 -1.51
N LEU A 223 -14.42 -10.23 -0.70
CA LEU A 223 -13.35 -10.20 0.29
C LEU A 223 -11.97 -9.99 -0.35
N SER A 224 -11.69 -10.71 -1.44
CA SER A 224 -10.42 -10.57 -2.19
C SER A 224 -10.26 -9.16 -2.77
N LYS A 225 -11.35 -8.58 -3.28
CA LYS A 225 -11.37 -7.22 -3.81
C LYS A 225 -11.14 -6.18 -2.72
N SER A 226 -11.88 -6.25 -1.62
CA SER A 226 -11.69 -5.34 -0.48
C SER A 226 -10.26 -5.42 0.08
N TYR A 227 -9.66 -6.61 0.09
CA TYR A 227 -8.26 -6.78 0.48
C TYR A 227 -7.29 -6.08 -0.48
N LEU A 228 -7.49 -6.23 -1.80
CA LEU A 228 -6.69 -5.53 -2.81
C LEU A 228 -6.83 -4.00 -2.72
N GLU A 229 -8.04 -3.50 -2.49
CA GLU A 229 -8.32 -2.08 -2.30
C GLU A 229 -7.65 -1.55 -1.02
N ALA A 230 -7.73 -2.30 0.09
CA ALA A 230 -7.07 -1.92 1.34
C ALA A 230 -5.54 -1.84 1.20
N LEU A 231 -4.92 -2.79 0.50
CA LEU A 231 -3.48 -2.75 0.21
C LEU A 231 -3.12 -1.56 -0.70
N ALA A 232 -3.99 -1.19 -1.64
CA ALA A 232 -3.78 -0.01 -2.47
C ALA A 232 -3.83 1.29 -1.66
N VAL A 233 -4.78 1.40 -0.72
CA VAL A 233 -4.89 2.55 0.20
C VAL A 233 -3.66 2.65 1.11
N ILE A 234 -3.14 1.53 1.62
CA ILE A 234 -1.87 1.52 2.37
C ILE A 234 -0.74 2.07 1.51
N LEU A 235 -0.61 1.58 0.27
CA LEU A 235 0.45 2.00 -0.62
C LEU A 235 0.35 3.50 -0.96
N GLU A 236 -0.85 4.00 -1.20
CA GLU A 236 -1.13 5.42 -1.41
C GLU A 236 -0.77 6.26 -0.19
N THR A 237 -1.14 5.81 1.01
CA THR A 237 -0.81 6.47 2.27
C THR A 237 0.71 6.59 2.45
N ILE A 238 1.45 5.51 2.20
CA ILE A 238 2.92 5.53 2.25
C ILE A 238 3.48 6.51 1.22
N ASN A 239 2.99 6.50 -0.02
CA ASN A 239 3.43 7.43 -1.07
C ASN A 239 3.13 8.89 -0.72
N ASN A 240 2.01 9.17 -0.06
CA ASN A 240 1.68 10.51 0.41
C ASN A 240 2.65 10.95 1.52
N THR A 241 3.02 10.03 2.42
CA THR A 241 4.03 10.32 3.46
C THR A 241 5.44 10.58 2.91
N ASP A 242 5.83 9.98 1.78
CA ASP A 242 7.11 10.25 1.10
C ASP A 242 7.22 11.68 0.55
N ASN A 243 6.08 12.31 0.30
CA ASN A 243 5.93 13.61 -0.36
C ASN A 243 5.40 14.71 0.57
N LEU A 244 5.40 14.48 1.89
CA LEU A 244 5.00 15.51 2.86
C LEU A 244 5.91 16.72 2.78
N ALA A 245 5.31 17.91 2.72
CA ALA A 245 6.03 19.16 2.86
C ALA A 245 6.27 19.44 4.34
N LEU A 246 7.51 19.70 4.73
CA LEU A 246 7.81 20.16 6.09
C LEU A 246 7.30 21.59 6.26
N GLU A 247 6.64 21.88 7.37
CA GLU A 247 6.24 23.24 7.72
C GLU A 247 7.47 24.13 7.97
N ASN A 248 7.34 25.43 7.70
CA ASN A 248 8.44 26.38 7.87
C ASN A 248 9.00 26.39 9.31
N GLU A 249 8.15 26.17 10.31
CA GLU A 249 8.57 26.07 11.71
C GLU A 249 9.48 24.86 11.94
N CYS A 250 9.09 23.71 11.39
CA CYS A 250 9.93 22.50 11.39
C CYS A 250 11.25 22.74 10.66
N LYS A 251 11.22 23.29 9.44
CA LYS A 251 12.44 23.58 8.65
C LYS A 251 13.45 24.39 9.47
N ASN A 252 12.97 25.47 10.09
CA ASN A 252 13.81 26.31 10.94
C ASN A 252 14.29 25.59 12.21
N ALA A 253 13.46 24.76 12.83
CA ALA A 253 13.83 23.99 14.01
C ALA A 253 14.91 22.93 13.71
N VAL A 254 14.85 22.27 12.56
CA VAL A 254 15.85 21.29 12.13
C VAL A 254 17.18 21.96 11.78
N VAL A 255 17.17 23.15 11.16
CA VAL A 255 18.40 23.94 10.97
C VAL A 255 19.06 24.27 12.30
N ARG A 256 18.28 24.71 13.29
CA ARG A 256 18.77 24.94 14.66
C ARG A 256 19.34 23.69 15.30
N LEU A 257 18.70 22.56 15.05
CA LEU A 257 19.14 21.27 15.54
C LEU A 257 20.46 20.84 14.90
N GLN A 258 20.59 20.92 13.57
CA GLN A 258 21.69 20.31 12.81
C GLN A 258 22.91 21.22 12.65
N TYR A 259 22.72 22.52 12.37
CA TYR A 259 23.80 23.37 11.84
C TYR A 259 24.08 24.66 12.63
N CYS A 260 23.17 25.12 13.50
CA CYS A 260 23.45 26.38 14.22
C CYS A 260 24.60 26.27 15.24
N SER A 261 25.03 25.06 15.63
CA SER A 261 26.29 24.85 16.36
C SER A 261 27.51 25.21 15.50
N HIS A 262 27.47 24.94 14.19
CA HIS A 262 28.55 25.25 13.25
C HIS A 262 28.74 26.77 13.13
N CYS A 263 27.66 27.55 13.15
CA CYS A 263 27.75 29.01 13.16
C CYS A 263 28.53 29.56 14.36
N ARG A 264 28.62 28.79 15.45
CA ARG A 264 29.39 29.10 16.65
C ARG A 264 30.77 28.40 16.68
N GLY A 265 31.18 27.78 15.57
CA GLY A 265 32.45 27.05 15.44
C GLY A 265 32.44 25.64 16.01
N PHE A 266 31.29 25.14 16.48
CA PHE A 266 31.16 23.80 17.06
C PHE A 266 30.66 22.81 16.00
N ILE A 267 31.58 22.18 15.28
CA ILE A 267 31.26 21.18 14.24
C ILE A 267 31.11 19.75 14.79
N ASP A 268 31.78 19.43 15.90
CA ASP A 268 31.77 18.06 16.45
C ASP A 268 30.70 17.82 17.52
N VAL A 269 29.93 18.86 17.87
CA VAL A 269 28.91 18.79 18.92
C VAL A 269 27.62 18.25 18.34
N LYS A 270 27.21 17.07 18.83
CA LYS A 270 25.93 16.46 18.47
C LYS A 270 24.76 17.07 19.25
N PRO A 271 23.55 17.11 18.68
CA PRO A 271 22.39 17.60 19.40
C PRO A 271 22.01 16.69 20.57
N CYS A 272 21.54 17.29 21.67
CA CYS A 272 21.02 16.54 22.80
C CYS A 272 19.83 15.67 22.37
N ASN A 273 19.75 14.45 22.90
CA ASN A 273 18.66 13.52 22.57
C ASN A 273 17.26 14.14 22.80
N GLY A 274 17.05 14.79 23.95
CA GLY A 274 15.79 15.47 24.25
C GLY A 274 15.45 16.60 23.28
N PHE A 275 16.45 17.37 22.83
CA PHE A 275 16.23 18.44 21.85
C PHE A 275 15.87 17.86 20.48
N CYS A 276 16.58 16.83 20.03
CA CYS A 276 16.28 16.10 18.80
C CYS A 276 14.85 15.56 18.80
N LEU A 277 14.45 14.85 19.87
CA LEU A 277 13.11 14.29 19.98
C LEU A 277 12.02 15.37 19.96
N ASN A 278 12.24 16.50 20.61
CA ASN A 278 11.26 17.59 20.63
C ASN A 278 11.10 18.24 19.24
N VAL A 279 12.20 18.48 18.52
CA VAL A 279 12.16 19.01 17.15
C VAL A 279 11.45 18.03 16.22
N MET A 280 11.83 16.74 16.25
CA MET A 280 11.25 15.74 15.35
C MET A 280 9.78 15.46 15.65
N ARG A 281 9.34 15.54 16.92
CA ARG A 281 7.91 15.46 17.27
C ARG A 281 7.10 16.60 16.65
N GLY A 282 7.61 17.83 16.70
CA GLY A 282 6.96 18.96 16.05
C GLY A 282 6.88 18.78 14.53
N CYS A 283 7.99 18.35 13.92
CA CYS A 283 8.08 18.10 12.48
C CYS A 283 7.15 16.99 11.96
N LEU A 284 6.92 15.95 12.76
CA LEU A 284 6.12 14.78 12.37
C LEU A 284 4.71 14.80 12.95
N SER A 285 4.25 15.95 13.47
CA SER A 285 2.92 16.12 14.06
C SER A 285 1.80 15.75 13.08
N ASN A 286 1.83 16.28 11.86
CA ASN A 286 0.87 15.98 10.81
C ASN A 286 0.85 14.49 10.42
N MET A 287 1.99 13.80 10.49
CA MET A 287 2.06 12.35 10.27
C MET A 287 1.49 11.57 11.46
N ALA A 288 1.66 12.07 12.68
CA ALA A 288 1.14 11.42 13.89
C ALA A 288 -0.40 11.42 13.92
N GLU A 289 -1.07 12.39 13.29
CA GLU A 289 -2.52 12.41 13.13
C GLU A 289 -3.05 11.20 12.35
N LEU A 290 -2.26 10.66 11.41
CA LEU A 290 -2.60 9.45 10.66
C LEU A 290 -2.50 8.18 11.50
N GLY A 291 -1.89 8.24 12.69
CA GLY A 291 -1.56 7.06 13.48
C GLY A 291 -2.77 6.20 13.89
N SER A 292 -3.89 6.82 14.25
CA SER A 292 -5.11 6.09 14.61
C SER A 292 -5.71 5.37 13.40
N GLU A 293 -5.88 6.08 12.29
CA GLU A 293 -6.48 5.52 11.07
C GLU A 293 -5.58 4.47 10.42
N TRP A 294 -4.27 4.67 10.48
CA TRP A 294 -3.30 3.65 10.08
C TRP A 294 -3.52 2.34 10.86
N ASN A 295 -3.61 2.42 12.19
CA ASN A 295 -3.84 1.24 13.02
C ASN A 295 -5.20 0.58 12.75
N ASN A 296 -6.24 1.37 12.47
CA ASN A 296 -7.56 0.87 12.10
C ASN A 296 -7.51 0.08 10.78
N ILE A 297 -6.78 0.59 9.77
CA ILE A 297 -6.60 -0.10 8.48
C ILE A 297 -5.82 -1.39 8.68
N ILE A 298 -4.72 -1.39 9.44
CA ILE A 298 -3.94 -2.60 9.72
C ILE A 298 -4.81 -3.66 10.41
N THR A 299 -5.58 -3.28 11.42
CA THR A 299 -6.51 -4.19 12.12
C THR A 299 -7.57 -4.76 11.18
N SER A 300 -8.08 -3.95 10.26
CA SER A 300 -9.08 -4.37 9.26
C SER A 300 -8.49 -5.39 8.29
N ILE A 301 -7.27 -5.14 7.80
CA ILE A 301 -6.55 -6.06 6.92
C ILE A 301 -6.24 -7.39 7.63
N GLU A 302 -5.82 -7.36 8.88
CA GLU A 302 -5.63 -8.58 9.68
C GLU A 302 -6.94 -9.36 9.82
N GLY A 303 -8.07 -8.67 9.99
CA GLY A 303 -9.41 -9.26 9.97
C GLY A 303 -9.72 -9.95 8.64
N MET A 304 -9.47 -9.26 7.52
CA MET A 304 -9.67 -9.82 6.19
C MET A 304 -8.79 -11.05 5.96
N VAL A 305 -7.51 -11.03 6.35
CA VAL A 305 -6.61 -12.19 6.19
C VAL A 305 -7.14 -13.40 6.97
N ARG A 306 -7.65 -13.21 8.19
CA ARG A 306 -8.28 -14.29 8.97
C ARG A 306 -9.49 -14.84 8.24
N GLU A 307 -10.38 -13.98 7.77
CA GLU A 307 -11.58 -14.42 7.03
C GLU A 307 -11.24 -15.14 5.72
N MET A 308 -10.20 -14.67 5.00
CA MET A 308 -9.71 -15.29 3.77
C MET A 308 -9.09 -16.67 4.02
N SER A 309 -8.54 -16.89 5.21
CA SER A 309 -8.06 -18.21 5.62
C SER A 309 -9.21 -19.20 5.82
N ASP A 310 -10.35 -18.75 6.33
CA ASP A 310 -11.54 -19.60 6.57
C ASP A 310 -12.41 -19.77 5.30
N LYS A 311 -12.48 -18.72 4.46
CA LYS A 311 -13.25 -18.66 3.22
C LYS A 311 -12.34 -18.42 2.03
N SER A 312 -11.45 -19.38 1.77
CA SER A 312 -10.43 -19.20 0.75
C SER A 312 -11.04 -19.03 -0.65
N LEU A 313 -10.46 -18.12 -1.44
CA LEU A 313 -10.85 -17.93 -2.83
C LEU A 313 -10.67 -19.24 -3.63
N GLY A 314 -9.61 -20.00 -3.33
CA GLY A 314 -9.36 -21.31 -3.90
C GLY A 314 -10.54 -22.28 -3.68
N ASP A 315 -11.10 -22.32 -2.47
CA ASP A 315 -12.25 -23.15 -2.16
C ASP A 315 -13.51 -22.69 -2.89
N ALA A 316 -13.72 -21.38 -3.05
CA ALA A 316 -14.84 -20.85 -3.82
C ALA A 316 -14.76 -21.26 -5.30
N PHE A 317 -13.59 -21.16 -5.94
CA PHE A 317 -13.39 -21.60 -7.32
C PHE A 317 -13.46 -23.13 -7.47
N LYS A 318 -13.01 -23.89 -6.47
CA LYS A 318 -13.21 -25.34 -6.42
C LYS A 318 -14.70 -25.69 -6.34
N LYS A 319 -15.46 -25.01 -5.46
CA LYS A 319 -16.92 -25.16 -5.34
C LYS A 319 -17.64 -24.76 -6.63
N LEU A 320 -17.19 -23.71 -7.33
CA LEU A 320 -17.70 -23.36 -8.65
C LEU A 320 -17.55 -24.54 -9.64
N SER A 321 -16.35 -25.12 -9.74
CA SER A 321 -16.10 -26.24 -10.66
C SER A 321 -16.97 -27.46 -10.33
N ILE A 322 -17.13 -27.78 -9.04
CA ILE A 322 -17.99 -28.87 -8.58
C ILE A 322 -19.46 -28.54 -8.85
N GLY A 323 -19.92 -27.35 -8.46
CA GLY A 323 -21.31 -26.91 -8.63
C GLY A 323 -21.77 -26.85 -10.09
N ILE A 324 -20.89 -26.50 -11.04
CA ILE A 324 -21.22 -26.60 -12.48
C ILE A 324 -21.46 -28.06 -12.88
N THR A 325 -20.61 -28.98 -12.41
CA THR A 325 -20.73 -30.42 -12.69
C THR A 325 -22.03 -30.99 -12.08
N ASP A 326 -22.32 -30.62 -10.83
CA ASP A 326 -23.52 -31.03 -10.11
C ASP A 326 -24.79 -30.43 -10.72
N ALA A 327 -24.74 -29.18 -11.20
CA ALA A 327 -25.83 -28.55 -11.92
C ALA A 327 -26.16 -29.30 -13.21
N ILE A 328 -25.15 -29.66 -14.00
CA ILE A 328 -25.36 -30.43 -15.25
C ILE A 328 -25.94 -31.80 -14.91
N PHE A 329 -25.39 -32.49 -13.90
CA PHE A 329 -25.92 -33.77 -13.44
C PHE A 329 -27.38 -33.65 -13.00
N HIS A 330 -27.73 -32.61 -12.23
CA HIS A 330 -29.09 -32.32 -11.83
C HIS A 330 -30.01 -32.15 -13.04
N ALA A 331 -29.61 -31.36 -14.04
CA ALA A 331 -30.40 -31.15 -15.26
C ALA A 331 -30.69 -32.46 -16.01
N VAL A 332 -29.68 -33.33 -16.15
CA VAL A 332 -29.80 -34.65 -16.81
C VAL A 332 -30.71 -35.60 -16.03
N THR A 333 -30.62 -35.60 -14.70
CA THR A 333 -31.48 -36.46 -13.87
C THR A 333 -32.92 -35.98 -13.81
N THR A 334 -33.13 -34.66 -13.84
CA THR A 334 -34.48 -34.06 -13.78
C THR A 334 -35.25 -34.29 -15.08
N GLU A 335 -34.59 -34.36 -16.24
CA GLU A 335 -35.20 -34.76 -17.52
C GLU A 335 -35.98 -36.08 -17.45
N ARG A 336 -35.47 -37.08 -16.71
CA ARG A 336 -36.17 -38.37 -16.54
C ARG A 336 -37.54 -38.22 -15.88
N ASN A 337 -37.81 -37.09 -15.22
CA ASN A 337 -39.09 -36.75 -14.63
C ASN A 337 -39.97 -35.90 -15.56
N PHE A 338 -39.38 -35.11 -16.47
CA PHE A 338 -40.11 -34.30 -17.46
C PHE A 338 -40.76 -35.13 -18.57
N ASN A 339 -40.14 -36.25 -18.98
CA ASN A 339 -40.70 -37.16 -20.00
C ASN A 339 -41.69 -38.21 -19.44
N LYS A 340 -42.09 -38.10 -18.16
CA LYS A 340 -43.03 -39.02 -17.48
C LYS A 340 -44.40 -38.42 -17.16
N SER A 341 -44.61 -37.15 -17.50
CA SER A 341 -45.90 -36.44 -17.47
C SER A 341 -46.36 -36.17 -18.88
#